data_AF-G4LZ16-F1
#
_entry.id   AF-G4LZ16-F1
#
_cell.length_a   1.000
_cell.length_b   1.000
_cell.length_c   1.000
_cell.angle_alpha   90.00
_cell.angle_beta   90.00
_cell.angle_gamma   90.00
#
_symmetry.space_group_name_H-M   'P 1'
#
loop_
_entity.id
_entity.type
_entity.pdbx_description
1 polymer ?
#
loop_
_entity_poly.entity_id
_entity_poly.type
_entity_poly.pdbx_seq_one_letter_code
_entity_poly.pdbx_strand_id
1 'polypeptide(L)'
;MKDFMNFEPVLQKLPFTFAPITTAADFTRFKLDEILSHFGVNRQGLWKYEFCSDSHHFQISPGGDLPLFSDLWTTTTIDSEKLAPVTLSSSPSYEDALVRAFVSPSLAVIMSLSPLYDSPAPDLQEPSLVNINLRDWLDYYKWRGLCSPDEESISNPLALLLHWPLTLYHIVAHKLPQINPFCIPKILINRKLIIHVIGVEKELSLLPVFKELDHLFKSQLRICIYFIGRHFDAATDRIVYHLSSRLSVSVWSGLYHEFLHTQKSNELADLIIGFNAGLAAYPTWPLTLSSIAETGVPVFFTDSCLYSSLWGFQVSSSLGLGPSKPDAILYDDYDQTNDSNQSCLFLNPFRSPIRIEAPGVRWSWFSNAFIFSPFYPVDYLQKRSDLPLRMASMNV
;
A
#
# COMPACT_ATOMS: atom_id res chain seq x y z
N MET A 1 -14.20 6.47 23.03
CA MET A 1 -14.99 7.37 22.14
C MET A 1 -14.42 8.78 22.12
N LYS A 2 -14.24 9.43 23.28
CA LYS A 2 -13.60 10.75 23.37
C LYS A 2 -12.21 10.78 22.70
N ASP A 3 -11.41 9.73 22.91
CA ASP A 3 -10.05 9.66 22.36
C ASP A 3 -10.04 9.60 20.83
N PHE A 4 -10.98 8.86 20.22
CA PHE A 4 -11.15 8.83 18.75
C PHE A 4 -11.51 10.20 18.18
N MET A 5 -12.41 10.94 18.84
CA MET A 5 -12.82 12.28 18.40
C MET A 5 -11.68 13.29 18.58
N ASN A 6 -10.88 13.18 19.65
CA ASN A 6 -9.73 14.07 19.88
C ASN A 6 -8.63 13.91 18.82
N PHE A 7 -8.56 12.77 18.15
CA PHE A 7 -7.57 12.49 17.11
C PHE A 7 -7.96 13.03 15.73
N GLU A 8 -9.22 13.41 15.54
CA GLU A 8 -9.75 13.88 14.26
C GLU A 8 -8.98 15.07 13.65
N PRO A 9 -8.62 16.14 14.40
CA PRO A 9 -7.85 17.24 13.84
C PRO A 9 -6.47 16.82 13.30
N VAL A 10 -5.87 15.79 13.89
CA VAL A 10 -4.58 15.25 13.43
C VAL A 10 -4.75 14.51 12.10
N LEU A 11 -5.84 13.75 11.95
CA LEU A 11 -6.17 13.07 10.69
C LEU A 11 -6.46 14.03 9.54
N GLN A 12 -7.07 15.19 9.84
CA GLN A 12 -7.40 16.21 8.84
C GLN A 12 -6.19 17.06 8.41
N LYS A 13 -5.10 17.06 9.20
CA LYS A 13 -3.88 17.83 8.90
C LYS A 13 -3.13 17.22 7.72
N LEU A 14 -3.33 17.79 6.54
CA LEU A 14 -2.70 17.43 5.26
C LEU A 14 -2.33 18.70 4.48
N PRO A 15 -1.26 18.69 3.66
CA PRO A 15 -0.70 19.90 3.04
C PRO A 15 -1.46 20.35 1.77
N PHE A 16 -2.65 19.81 1.49
CA PHE A 16 -3.38 20.09 0.27
C PHE A 16 -4.30 21.30 0.39
N THR A 17 -4.39 22.14 -0.65
CA THR A 17 -5.32 23.28 -0.70
C THR A 17 -6.78 22.84 -0.65
N PHE A 18 -7.07 21.63 -1.11
CA PHE A 18 -8.41 21.01 -1.03
C PHE A 18 -8.65 20.22 0.26
N ALA A 19 -7.64 20.03 1.13
CA ALA A 19 -7.80 19.30 2.40
C ALA A 19 -8.88 19.91 3.31
N PRO A 20 -9.00 21.25 3.46
CA PRO A 20 -10.05 21.85 4.29
C PRO A 20 -11.47 21.47 3.86
N ILE A 21 -11.68 21.14 2.58
CA ILE A 21 -12.98 20.73 2.03
C ILE A 21 -13.12 19.21 2.11
N THR A 22 -12.12 18.47 1.64
CA THR A 22 -12.16 17.01 1.47
C THR A 22 -12.07 16.21 2.77
N THR A 23 -11.60 16.85 3.85
CA THR A 23 -11.49 16.25 5.18
C THR A 23 -12.60 16.72 6.13
N ALA A 24 -13.45 17.64 5.69
CA ALA A 24 -14.50 18.27 6.50
C ALA A 24 -15.60 17.29 6.94
N ALA A 25 -16.24 17.61 8.07
CA ALA A 25 -17.28 16.78 8.65
C ALA A 25 -18.55 16.66 7.77
N ASP A 26 -18.77 17.64 6.89
CA ASP A 26 -19.88 17.71 5.94
C ASP A 26 -19.44 17.36 4.51
N PHE A 27 -18.26 16.74 4.34
CA PHE A 27 -17.83 16.22 3.05
C PHE A 27 -18.75 15.08 2.61
N THR A 28 -19.16 15.12 1.34
CA THR A 28 -20.10 14.16 0.76
C THR A 28 -19.58 13.66 -0.57
N ARG A 29 -20.17 12.56 -1.06
CA ARG A 29 -19.90 12.07 -2.41
C ARG A 29 -20.17 13.11 -3.50
N PHE A 30 -21.17 13.97 -3.32
CA PHE A 30 -21.46 15.06 -4.25
C PHE A 30 -20.29 16.05 -4.37
N LYS A 31 -19.72 16.49 -3.25
CA LYS A 31 -18.54 17.35 -3.22
C LYS A 31 -17.32 16.69 -3.85
N LEU A 32 -17.14 15.38 -3.65
CA LEU A 32 -16.08 14.62 -4.33
C LEU A 32 -16.25 14.70 -5.86
N ASP A 33 -17.46 14.41 -6.36
CA ASP A 33 -17.75 14.46 -7.79
C ASP A 33 -17.55 15.89 -8.35
N GLU A 34 -17.88 16.96 -7.62
CA GLU A 34 -17.57 18.35 -8.01
C GLU A 34 -16.07 18.61 -8.12
N ILE A 35 -15.27 18.18 -7.13
CA ILE A 35 -13.82 18.35 -7.12
C ILE A 35 -13.17 17.59 -8.28
N LEU A 36 -13.54 16.32 -8.48
CA LEU A 36 -13.00 15.53 -9.59
C LEU A 36 -13.41 16.10 -10.94
N SER A 37 -14.60 16.72 -11.03
CA SER A 37 -15.08 17.37 -12.27
C SER A 37 -14.29 18.66 -12.53
N HIS A 38 -13.97 19.42 -11.49
CA HIS A 38 -13.10 20.60 -11.58
C HIS A 38 -11.71 20.25 -12.13
N PHE A 39 -11.15 19.10 -11.74
CA PHE A 39 -9.89 18.60 -12.29
C PHE A 39 -10.03 17.92 -13.66
N GLY A 40 -11.25 17.74 -14.18
CA GLY A 40 -11.51 17.08 -15.46
C GLY A 40 -11.33 15.56 -15.45
N VAL A 41 -11.25 14.94 -14.28
CA VAL A 41 -10.92 13.51 -14.12
C VAL A 41 -12.08 12.64 -13.63
N ASN A 42 -13.23 13.25 -13.31
CA ASN A 42 -14.37 12.53 -12.75
C ASN A 42 -14.83 11.37 -13.64
N ARG A 43 -14.97 10.18 -13.03
CA ARG A 43 -15.42 8.94 -13.69
C ARG A 43 -14.59 8.52 -14.92
N GLN A 44 -13.34 8.98 -15.02
CA GLN A 44 -12.45 8.68 -16.15
C GLN A 44 -11.13 8.04 -15.68
N GLY A 45 -10.46 7.33 -16.59
CA GLY A 45 -9.16 6.70 -16.35
C GLY A 45 -9.10 5.92 -15.04
N LEU A 46 -8.04 6.10 -14.27
CA LEU A 46 -7.84 5.43 -12.98
C LEU A 46 -8.78 5.94 -11.88
N TRP A 47 -9.19 7.21 -11.96
CA TRP A 47 -10.05 7.88 -10.99
C TRP A 47 -11.41 7.21 -10.84
N LYS A 48 -11.91 6.60 -11.92
CA LYS A 48 -13.17 5.84 -11.90
C LYS A 48 -13.09 4.57 -11.06
N TYR A 49 -11.92 3.93 -10.96
CA TYR A 49 -11.73 2.73 -10.14
C TYR A 49 -11.50 3.10 -8.67
N GLU A 50 -10.73 4.16 -8.40
CA GLU A 50 -10.52 4.64 -7.04
C GLU A 50 -11.84 5.05 -6.38
N PHE A 51 -12.70 5.74 -7.15
CA PHE A 51 -13.96 6.28 -6.69
C PHE A 51 -15.17 5.68 -7.43
N CYS A 52 -15.23 4.36 -7.58
CA CYS A 52 -16.38 3.70 -8.19
C CYS A 52 -17.69 4.10 -7.48
N SER A 53 -18.73 4.40 -8.24
CA SER A 53 -20.07 4.64 -7.69
C SER A 53 -20.77 3.29 -7.50
N ASP A 54 -21.46 3.09 -6.37
CA ASP A 54 -22.34 1.92 -6.11
C ASP A 54 -23.50 1.76 -7.11
N SER A 55 -23.57 2.62 -8.14
CA SER A 55 -24.45 2.40 -9.27
C SER A 55 -24.14 1.04 -9.89
N HIS A 56 -25.13 0.14 -9.84
CA HIS A 56 -25.17 -1.20 -10.43
C HIS A 56 -24.63 -1.34 -11.89
N HIS A 57 -24.29 -0.23 -12.56
CA HIS A 57 -23.73 -0.20 -13.90
C HIS A 57 -22.20 -0.37 -13.99
N PHE A 58 -21.45 -0.36 -12.89
CA PHE A 58 -20.00 -0.63 -12.90
C PHE A 58 -19.67 -1.92 -12.16
N GLN A 59 -20.21 -3.05 -12.63
CA GLN A 59 -19.75 -4.40 -12.24
C GLN A 59 -18.43 -4.76 -12.93
N ILE A 60 -17.44 -3.88 -12.89
CA ILE A 60 -16.12 -4.19 -13.43
C ILE A 60 -15.34 -4.88 -12.32
N SER A 61 -15.11 -6.18 -12.47
CA SER A 61 -14.21 -6.92 -11.60
C SER A 61 -12.85 -6.23 -11.59
N PRO A 62 -12.17 -6.10 -10.43
CA PRO A 62 -10.82 -5.57 -10.39
C PRO A 62 -9.91 -6.20 -11.43
N GLY A 63 -9.23 -5.35 -12.21
CA GLY A 63 -8.39 -5.77 -13.31
C GLY A 63 -9.09 -5.92 -14.68
N GLY A 64 -10.42 -5.88 -14.76
CA GLY A 64 -11.17 -6.13 -16.01
C GLY A 64 -10.87 -5.14 -17.14
N ASP A 65 -10.54 -3.90 -16.81
CA ASP A 65 -10.19 -2.85 -17.77
C ASP A 65 -8.67 -2.67 -17.97
N LEU A 66 -7.82 -3.53 -17.39
CA LEU A 66 -6.37 -3.45 -17.59
C LEU A 66 -5.92 -3.46 -19.06
N PRO A 67 -6.62 -4.14 -20.00
CA PRO A 67 -6.31 -4.03 -21.43
C PRO A 67 -6.32 -2.60 -21.98
N LEU A 68 -7.04 -1.65 -21.38
CA LEU A 68 -7.01 -0.24 -21.80
C LEU A 68 -5.63 0.42 -21.63
N PHE A 69 -4.79 -0.15 -20.78
CA PHE A 69 -3.47 0.36 -20.41
C PHE A 69 -2.35 -0.61 -20.80
N SER A 70 -2.62 -1.56 -21.72
CA SER A 70 -1.70 -2.65 -22.05
C SER A 70 -0.33 -2.18 -22.55
N ASP A 71 -0.22 -0.98 -23.12
CA ASP A 71 1.05 -0.41 -23.58
C ASP A 71 1.98 0.02 -22.43
N LEU A 72 1.49 0.08 -21.18
CA LEU A 72 2.30 0.49 -20.02
C LEU A 72 3.21 -0.61 -19.47
N TRP A 73 3.03 -1.86 -19.90
CA TRP A 73 3.74 -3.04 -19.39
C TRP A 73 3.85 -4.14 -20.44
N THR A 74 4.67 -5.14 -20.16
CA THR A 74 4.55 -6.45 -20.82
C THR A 74 3.93 -7.46 -19.86
N THR A 75 3.36 -8.54 -20.41
CA THR A 75 2.75 -9.60 -19.60
C THR A 75 3.42 -10.95 -19.86
N THR A 76 3.57 -11.73 -18.79
CA THR A 76 3.89 -13.16 -18.82
C THR A 76 2.95 -13.92 -17.88
N THR A 77 3.10 -15.23 -17.74
CA THR A 77 2.37 -16.01 -16.73
C THR A 77 3.29 -16.37 -15.56
N ILE A 78 2.74 -16.60 -14.37
CA ILE A 78 3.51 -17.00 -13.17
C ILE A 78 4.31 -18.29 -13.41
N ASP A 79 3.77 -19.21 -14.21
CA ASP A 79 4.40 -20.49 -14.55
C ASP A 79 5.46 -20.38 -15.68
N SER A 80 5.61 -19.20 -16.31
CA SER A 80 6.57 -19.01 -17.41
C SER A 80 7.96 -18.62 -16.90
N GLU A 81 9.00 -19.39 -17.28
CA GLU A 81 10.41 -19.05 -17.04
C GLU A 81 10.98 -17.95 -17.97
N LYS A 82 10.17 -17.41 -18.88
CA LYS A 82 10.64 -16.43 -19.88
C LYS A 82 10.97 -15.09 -19.22
N LEU A 83 12.15 -14.53 -19.55
CA LEU A 83 12.41 -13.12 -19.31
C LEU A 83 11.43 -12.27 -20.12
N ALA A 84 10.82 -11.30 -19.46
CA ALA A 84 9.90 -10.36 -20.10
C ALA A 84 10.65 -9.47 -21.13
N PRO A 85 10.05 -9.18 -22.28
CA PRO A 85 10.55 -8.13 -23.16
C PRO A 85 10.47 -6.78 -22.44
N VAL A 86 11.49 -5.93 -22.65
CA VAL A 86 11.53 -4.58 -22.11
C VAL A 86 10.51 -3.70 -22.85
N THR A 87 9.55 -3.12 -22.13
CA THR A 87 8.71 -2.04 -22.67
C THR A 87 9.57 -0.80 -22.89
N LEU A 88 9.52 -0.23 -24.09
CA LEU A 88 10.11 1.08 -24.37
C LEU A 88 9.19 2.17 -23.81
N SER A 89 9.57 2.77 -22.69
CA SER A 89 8.84 3.81 -21.96
C SER A 89 8.73 5.16 -22.70
N SER A 90 8.92 5.18 -24.03
CA SER A 90 8.97 6.38 -24.86
C SER A 90 8.33 6.20 -26.23
N SER A 91 7.43 5.21 -26.37
CA SER A 91 6.63 5.04 -27.59
C SER A 91 5.37 5.92 -27.56
N PRO A 92 4.85 6.37 -28.71
CA PRO A 92 3.59 7.11 -28.77
C PRO A 92 2.41 6.35 -28.16
N SER A 93 2.40 5.01 -28.24
CA SER A 93 1.37 4.18 -27.60
C SER A 93 1.48 4.15 -26.08
N TYR A 94 2.70 4.17 -25.54
CA TYR A 94 2.93 4.29 -24.09
C TYR A 94 2.43 5.63 -23.54
N GLU A 95 2.71 6.74 -24.23
CA GLU A 95 2.23 8.07 -23.84
C GLU A 95 0.70 8.15 -23.88
N ASP A 96 0.08 7.64 -24.94
CA ASP A 96 -1.37 7.58 -25.08
C ASP A 96 -2.03 6.73 -23.97
N ALA A 97 -1.43 5.59 -23.60
CA ALA A 97 -1.91 4.78 -22.48
C ALA A 97 -1.78 5.51 -21.12
N LEU A 98 -0.73 6.32 -20.91
CA LEU A 98 -0.61 7.15 -19.71
C LEU A 98 -1.67 8.26 -19.68
N VAL A 99 -1.94 8.90 -20.82
CA VAL A 99 -3.00 9.90 -20.92
C VAL A 99 -4.37 9.28 -20.62
N ARG A 100 -4.66 8.07 -21.12
CA ARG A 100 -5.89 7.34 -20.75
C ARG A 100 -5.96 7.01 -19.25
N ALA A 101 -4.83 6.63 -18.64
CA ALA A 101 -4.78 6.28 -17.23
C ALA A 101 -5.01 7.50 -16.33
N PHE A 102 -4.25 8.58 -16.52
CA PHE A 102 -4.29 9.75 -15.65
C PHE A 102 -5.31 10.81 -16.06
N VAL A 103 -5.82 10.76 -17.30
CA VAL A 103 -6.83 11.71 -17.87
C VAL A 103 -6.34 13.16 -17.99
N SER A 104 -5.21 13.49 -17.37
CA SER A 104 -4.53 14.77 -17.46
C SER A 104 -3.21 14.60 -18.24
N PRO A 105 -3.05 15.26 -19.40
CA PRO A 105 -1.79 15.24 -20.14
C PRO A 105 -0.60 15.70 -19.30
N SER A 106 -0.78 16.73 -18.45
CA SER A 106 0.27 17.23 -17.56
C SER A 106 0.71 16.18 -16.54
N LEU A 107 -0.24 15.47 -15.91
CA LEU A 107 0.10 14.38 -15.00
C LEU A 107 0.75 13.21 -15.75
N ALA A 108 0.23 12.84 -16.93
CA ALA A 108 0.81 11.78 -17.75
C ALA A 108 2.28 12.05 -18.09
N VAL A 109 2.60 13.29 -18.49
CA VAL A 109 4.00 13.71 -18.77
C VAL A 109 4.85 13.61 -17.52
N ILE A 110 4.43 14.18 -16.39
CA ILE A 110 5.20 14.12 -15.13
C ILE A 110 5.44 12.66 -14.71
N MET A 111 4.41 11.82 -14.78
CA MET A 111 4.50 10.41 -14.41
C MET A 111 5.32 9.57 -15.41
N SER A 112 5.52 10.03 -16.64
CA SER A 112 6.44 9.37 -17.59
C SER A 112 7.92 9.71 -17.36
N LEU A 113 8.20 10.86 -16.73
CA LEU A 113 9.55 11.36 -16.57
C LEU A 113 10.20 10.82 -15.31
N SER A 114 11.51 10.61 -15.37
CA SER A 114 12.30 10.46 -14.16
C SER A 114 12.20 11.73 -13.30
N PRO A 115 12.12 11.59 -11.97
CA PRO A 115 12.16 12.74 -11.05
C PRO A 115 13.41 13.60 -11.26
N LEU A 116 13.24 14.92 -11.13
CA LEU A 116 14.28 15.92 -11.46
C LEU A 116 15.25 16.19 -10.30
N TYR A 117 14.79 16.00 -9.05
CA TYR A 117 15.51 16.37 -7.84
C TYR A 117 16.09 15.15 -7.13
N ASP A 118 17.26 15.31 -6.54
CA ASP A 118 17.84 14.36 -5.58
C ASP A 118 17.03 14.34 -4.27
N SER A 119 17.26 13.32 -3.42
CA SER A 119 16.55 13.13 -2.15
C SER A 119 16.50 14.43 -1.32
N PRO A 120 15.32 14.90 -0.87
CA PRO A 120 15.20 16.13 -0.09
C PRO A 120 15.81 16.01 1.32
N ALA A 121 15.96 14.78 1.84
CA ALA A 121 16.50 14.54 3.18
C ALA A 121 17.90 13.88 3.10
N PRO A 122 18.93 14.45 3.77
CA PRO A 122 20.29 13.89 3.84
C PRO A 122 20.42 12.67 4.77
N ASP A 123 19.39 12.34 5.55
CA ASP A 123 19.47 11.37 6.66
C ASP A 123 19.08 9.92 6.28
N LEU A 124 19.33 9.47 5.05
CA LEU A 124 19.13 8.06 4.72
C LEU A 124 20.11 7.20 5.54
N GLN A 125 19.62 6.56 6.61
CA GLN A 125 20.40 5.60 7.37
C GLN A 125 20.67 4.37 6.50
N GLU A 126 21.95 4.07 6.26
CA GLU A 126 22.38 2.85 5.57
C GLU A 126 22.57 1.71 6.57
N PRO A 127 22.20 0.46 6.23
CA PRO A 127 21.70 0.01 4.93
C PRO A 127 20.21 0.34 4.70
N SER A 128 19.87 0.86 3.51
CA SER A 128 18.49 1.14 3.10
C SER A 128 18.10 0.46 1.77
N LEU A 129 16.81 0.18 1.57
CA LEU A 129 16.25 -0.35 0.31
C LEU A 129 15.80 0.77 -0.66
N VAL A 130 15.70 2.00 -0.17
CA VAL A 130 15.16 3.13 -0.92
C VAL A 130 16.26 4.11 -1.35
N ASN A 131 16.00 4.84 -2.43
CA ASN A 131 16.91 5.88 -2.96
C ASN A 131 16.66 7.25 -2.34
N ILE A 132 15.47 7.43 -1.77
CA ILE A 132 14.97 8.71 -1.29
C ILE A 132 14.33 8.52 0.07
N ASN A 133 14.42 9.55 0.92
CA ASN A 133 13.73 9.62 2.20
C ASN A 133 12.61 10.66 2.14
N LEU A 134 11.39 10.18 1.87
CA LEU A 134 10.16 10.97 1.92
C LEU A 134 9.45 10.71 3.25
N ARG A 135 9.10 11.78 3.96
CA ARG A 135 8.42 11.71 5.27
C ARG A 135 6.93 11.94 5.15
N ASP A 136 6.51 12.75 4.18
CA ASP A 136 5.10 13.09 3.96
C ASP A 136 4.78 13.49 2.51
N TRP A 137 3.52 13.91 2.29
CA TRP A 137 3.05 14.39 1.00
C TRP A 137 3.79 15.63 0.48
N LEU A 138 4.26 16.53 1.35
CA LEU A 138 4.98 17.72 0.91
C LEU A 138 6.34 17.33 0.33
N ASP A 139 7.07 16.43 0.99
CA ASP A 139 8.33 15.89 0.47
C ASP A 139 8.14 15.25 -0.91
N TYR A 140 7.12 14.40 -1.05
CA TYR A 140 6.83 13.73 -2.33
C TYR A 140 6.54 14.72 -3.45
N TYR A 141 5.65 15.70 -3.20
CA TYR A 141 5.25 16.66 -4.22
C TYR A 141 6.39 17.59 -4.63
N LYS A 142 7.25 18.00 -3.69
CA LYS A 142 8.47 18.76 -4.00
C LYS A 142 9.42 17.94 -4.86
N TRP A 143 9.74 16.73 -4.42
CA TRP A 143 10.64 15.83 -5.14
C TRP A 143 10.15 15.52 -6.56
N ARG A 144 8.83 15.36 -6.74
CA ARG A 144 8.24 15.06 -8.05
C ARG A 144 8.03 16.29 -8.94
N GLY A 145 8.24 17.50 -8.43
CA GLY A 145 7.98 18.75 -9.17
C GLY A 145 6.49 19.02 -9.40
N LEU A 146 5.67 18.66 -8.41
CA LEU A 146 4.20 18.75 -8.45
C LEU A 146 3.63 19.94 -7.66
N CYS A 147 4.47 20.66 -6.91
CA CYS A 147 4.09 21.88 -6.23
C CYS A 147 3.80 23.03 -7.22
N SER A 148 3.08 24.04 -6.76
CA SER A 148 2.99 25.32 -7.47
C SER A 148 4.37 26.00 -7.60
N PRO A 149 4.55 26.98 -8.51
CA PRO A 149 5.86 27.63 -8.73
C PRO A 149 6.46 28.33 -7.50
N ASP A 150 5.61 28.75 -6.57
CA ASP A 150 5.96 29.32 -5.27
C ASP A 150 6.24 28.24 -4.20
N GLU A 151 6.04 26.96 -4.50
CA GLU A 151 6.17 25.79 -3.61
C GLU A 151 5.34 25.83 -2.32
N GLU A 152 4.42 26.80 -2.19
CA GLU A 152 3.60 26.99 -0.98
C GLU A 152 2.29 26.22 -1.03
N SER A 153 1.83 25.80 -2.22
CA SER A 153 0.51 25.20 -2.38
C SER A 153 0.56 23.87 -3.12
N ILE A 154 -0.17 22.89 -2.58
CA ILE A 154 -0.38 21.60 -3.22
C ILE A 154 -1.84 21.46 -3.62
N SER A 155 -2.12 21.62 -4.92
CA SER A 155 -3.48 21.62 -5.45
C SER A 155 -3.82 20.41 -6.32
N ASN A 156 -2.85 19.74 -6.92
CA ASN A 156 -3.15 18.64 -7.83
C ASN A 156 -3.66 17.39 -7.08
N PRO A 157 -4.63 16.65 -7.66
CA PRO A 157 -5.33 15.57 -6.97
C PRO A 157 -4.56 14.23 -6.95
N LEU A 158 -3.28 14.19 -7.35
CA LEU A 158 -2.57 12.93 -7.59
C LEU A 158 -2.44 12.05 -6.32
N ALA A 159 -2.43 12.66 -5.13
CA ALA A 159 -2.44 11.96 -3.85
C ALA A 159 -3.63 11.00 -3.66
N LEU A 160 -4.76 11.27 -4.33
CA LEU A 160 -5.94 10.41 -4.31
C LEU A 160 -5.67 9.05 -4.98
N LEU A 161 -4.68 8.97 -5.88
CA LEU A 161 -4.27 7.73 -6.53
C LEU A 161 -2.98 7.14 -5.92
N LEU A 162 -2.02 8.00 -5.55
CA LEU A 162 -0.69 7.54 -5.13
C LEU A 162 -0.59 7.11 -3.67
N HIS A 163 -1.65 7.27 -2.87
CA HIS A 163 -1.60 6.82 -1.49
C HIS A 163 -1.34 5.31 -1.36
N TRP A 164 -1.69 4.49 -2.35
CA TRP A 164 -1.39 3.04 -2.37
C TRP A 164 0.12 2.75 -2.46
N PRO A 165 0.84 3.13 -3.54
CA PRO A 165 2.27 2.86 -3.65
C PRO A 165 3.09 3.62 -2.60
N LEU A 166 2.71 4.85 -2.23
CA LEU A 166 3.47 5.60 -1.22
C LEU A 166 3.31 5.05 0.19
N THR A 167 2.17 4.42 0.51
CA THR A 167 2.02 3.66 1.76
C THR A 167 2.96 2.46 1.77
N LEU A 168 3.04 1.70 0.66
CA LEU A 168 3.99 0.58 0.54
C LEU A 168 5.42 1.06 0.70
N TYR A 169 5.80 2.12 -0.02
CA TYR A 169 7.11 2.75 0.12
C TYR A 169 7.40 3.12 1.58
N HIS A 170 6.46 3.78 2.26
CA HIS A 170 6.66 4.22 3.65
C HIS A 170 6.85 3.04 4.60
N ILE A 171 6.10 1.95 4.42
CA ILE A 171 6.29 0.72 5.19
C ILE A 171 7.70 0.17 4.97
N VAL A 172 8.16 0.06 3.72
CA VAL A 172 9.49 -0.51 3.43
C VAL A 172 10.63 0.43 3.89
N ALA A 173 10.47 1.74 3.71
CA ALA A 173 11.49 2.73 4.03
C ALA A 173 11.67 2.91 5.55
N HIS A 174 10.56 2.93 6.30
CA HIS A 174 10.56 3.40 7.69
C HIS A 174 10.11 2.37 8.70
N LYS A 175 9.17 1.49 8.35
CA LYS A 175 8.56 0.55 9.32
C LYS A 175 9.22 -0.83 9.32
N LEU A 176 9.58 -1.35 8.16
CA LEU A 176 10.29 -2.61 8.02
C LEU A 176 11.66 -2.59 8.73
N PRO A 177 12.51 -1.54 8.59
CA PRO A 177 13.78 -1.48 9.32
C PRO A 177 13.62 -1.41 10.84
N GLN A 178 12.52 -0.83 11.34
CA GLN A 178 12.22 -0.76 12.78
C GLN A 178 11.85 -2.13 13.35
N ILE A 179 11.05 -2.92 12.63
CA ILE A 179 10.58 -4.23 13.09
C ILE A 179 11.60 -5.35 12.81
N ASN A 180 12.26 -5.32 11.66
CA ASN A 180 13.19 -6.36 11.23
C ASN A 180 14.40 -5.78 10.47
N PRO A 181 15.34 -5.12 11.16
CA PRO A 181 16.51 -4.50 10.52
C PRO A 181 17.42 -5.53 9.82
N PHE A 182 17.44 -6.78 10.28
CA PHE A 182 18.30 -7.84 9.74
C PHE A 182 17.90 -8.32 8.34
N CYS A 183 16.65 -8.08 7.90
CA CYS A 183 16.24 -8.45 6.55
C CYS A 183 16.83 -7.53 5.47
N ILE A 184 17.16 -6.28 5.81
CA ILE A 184 17.59 -5.26 4.85
C ILE A 184 18.92 -5.66 4.16
N PRO A 185 20.00 -6.05 4.87
CA PRO A 185 21.22 -6.52 4.22
C PRO A 185 21.00 -7.75 3.34
N LYS A 186 20.15 -8.69 3.76
CA LYS A 186 19.83 -9.91 3.00
C LYS A 186 19.19 -9.57 1.66
N ILE A 187 18.21 -8.67 1.65
CA ILE A 187 17.53 -8.19 0.45
C ILE A 187 18.52 -7.48 -0.49
N LEU A 188 19.41 -6.65 0.05
CA LEU A 188 20.44 -5.95 -0.73
C LEU A 188 21.46 -6.91 -1.37
N ILE A 189 21.87 -7.96 -0.65
CA ILE A 189 22.76 -9.01 -1.18
C ILE A 189 22.08 -9.77 -2.32
N ASN A 190 20.82 -10.17 -2.12
CA ASN A 190 20.04 -10.90 -3.11
C ASN A 190 19.58 -10.01 -4.28
N ARG A 191 19.63 -8.68 -4.11
CA ARG A 191 19.13 -7.66 -5.05
C ARG A 191 17.67 -7.89 -5.48
N LYS A 192 16.88 -8.53 -4.62
CA LYS A 192 15.49 -8.89 -4.89
C LYS A 192 14.66 -8.65 -3.64
N LEU A 193 13.61 -7.85 -3.79
CA LEU A 193 12.62 -7.55 -2.75
C LEU A 193 11.29 -8.17 -3.17
N ILE A 194 10.74 -9.05 -2.34
CA ILE A 194 9.49 -9.78 -2.59
C ILE A 194 8.43 -9.32 -1.60
N ILE A 195 7.34 -8.76 -2.13
CA ILE A 195 6.25 -8.20 -1.34
C ILE A 195 4.97 -8.94 -1.69
N HIS A 196 4.27 -9.48 -0.70
CA HIS A 196 2.92 -10.01 -0.90
C HIS A 196 1.91 -8.96 -0.41
N VAL A 197 1.12 -8.40 -1.33
CA VAL A 197 -0.03 -7.56 -1.02
C VAL A 197 -1.27 -8.45 -1.02
N ILE A 198 -1.93 -8.56 0.13
CA ILE A 198 -3.02 -9.51 0.38
C ILE A 198 -4.35 -8.79 0.61
N GLY A 199 -5.44 -9.45 0.23
CA GLY A 199 -6.76 -8.84 0.29
C GLY A 199 -6.93 -7.72 -0.75
N VAL A 200 -6.19 -7.81 -1.86
CA VAL A 200 -6.27 -6.82 -2.94
C VAL A 200 -7.66 -6.86 -3.57
N GLU A 201 -8.20 -5.68 -3.82
CA GLU A 201 -9.46 -5.44 -4.50
C GLU A 201 -9.20 -4.45 -5.65
N LYS A 202 -9.67 -3.20 -5.52
CA LYS A 202 -9.58 -2.17 -6.56
C LYS A 202 -8.15 -1.77 -6.91
N GLU A 203 -7.17 -2.02 -6.04
CA GLU A 203 -5.76 -1.71 -6.27
C GLU A 203 -5.20 -2.42 -7.51
N LEU A 204 -5.75 -3.58 -7.88
CA LEU A 204 -5.41 -4.26 -9.13
C LEU A 204 -5.79 -3.41 -10.36
N SER A 205 -6.90 -2.68 -10.34
CA SER A 205 -7.26 -1.76 -11.42
C SER A 205 -6.38 -0.50 -11.45
N LEU A 206 -5.60 -0.27 -10.39
CA LEU A 206 -4.70 0.87 -10.23
C LEU A 206 -3.24 0.52 -10.54
N LEU A 207 -2.94 -0.63 -11.15
CA LEU A 207 -1.56 -1.04 -11.48
C LEU A 207 -0.63 0.07 -12.04
N PRO A 208 -1.08 0.98 -12.95
CA PRO A 208 -0.19 2.03 -13.45
C PRO A 208 0.42 2.91 -12.35
N VAL A 209 -0.28 3.14 -11.23
CA VAL A 209 0.23 3.98 -10.14
C VAL A 209 1.40 3.34 -9.41
N PHE A 210 1.44 2.00 -9.38
CA PHE A 210 2.52 1.25 -8.73
C PHE A 210 3.85 1.36 -9.46
N LYS A 211 3.86 1.82 -10.73
CA LYS A 211 5.09 2.11 -11.46
C LYS A 211 5.97 3.15 -10.75
N GLU A 212 5.37 4.03 -9.96
CA GLU A 212 6.11 5.05 -9.19
C GLU A 212 7.14 4.44 -8.23
N LEU A 213 6.92 3.20 -7.76
CA LEU A 213 7.90 2.46 -6.93
C LEU A 213 9.25 2.28 -7.63
N ASP A 214 9.29 2.28 -8.97
CA ASP A 214 10.51 2.17 -9.75
C ASP A 214 11.46 3.36 -9.53
N HIS A 215 10.96 4.53 -9.11
CA HIS A 215 11.79 5.69 -8.80
C HIS A 215 12.17 5.79 -7.32
N LEU A 216 11.37 5.20 -6.44
CA LEU A 216 11.52 5.31 -4.99
C LEU A 216 12.58 4.35 -4.42
N PHE A 217 12.78 3.20 -5.07
CA PHE A 217 13.65 2.12 -4.61
C PHE A 217 15.03 2.11 -5.28
N LYS A 218 16.05 1.60 -4.58
CA LYS A 218 17.43 1.48 -5.11
C LYS A 218 17.49 0.80 -6.47
N SER A 219 18.14 1.41 -7.46
CA SER A 219 18.06 1.03 -8.89
C SER A 219 18.52 -0.40 -9.19
N GLN A 220 19.41 -0.95 -8.36
CA GLN A 220 19.89 -2.33 -8.45
C GLN A 220 18.90 -3.39 -7.93
N LEU A 221 17.83 -2.98 -7.24
CA LEU A 221 16.85 -3.91 -6.68
C LEU A 221 15.82 -4.31 -7.75
N ARG A 222 15.57 -5.61 -7.85
CA ARG A 222 14.39 -6.17 -8.50
C ARG A 222 13.24 -6.25 -7.50
N ILE A 223 12.11 -5.65 -7.83
CA ILE A 223 10.92 -5.57 -6.99
C ILE A 223 9.86 -6.51 -7.56
N CYS A 224 9.50 -7.53 -6.80
CA CYS A 224 8.51 -8.53 -7.16
C CYS A 224 7.33 -8.42 -6.20
N ILE A 225 6.21 -7.90 -6.69
CA ILE A 225 4.99 -7.76 -5.90
C ILE A 225 4.04 -8.87 -6.30
N TYR A 226 3.40 -9.52 -5.33
CA TYR A 226 2.28 -10.43 -5.57
C TYR A 226 1.01 -9.76 -5.08
N PHE A 227 0.00 -9.65 -5.94
CA PHE A 227 -1.35 -9.24 -5.59
C PHE A 227 -2.20 -10.48 -5.40
N ILE A 228 -2.67 -10.69 -4.17
CA ILE A 228 -3.51 -11.81 -3.78
C ILE A 228 -4.89 -11.30 -3.34
N GLY A 229 -5.95 -11.75 -4.03
CA GLY A 229 -7.33 -11.32 -3.79
C GLY A 229 -8.37 -12.23 -4.45
N ARG A 230 -9.65 -12.11 -4.10
CA ARG A 230 -10.67 -13.14 -4.42
C ARG A 230 -11.54 -12.86 -5.64
N HIS A 231 -11.64 -11.59 -6.04
CA HIS A 231 -12.69 -11.11 -6.95
C HIS A 231 -12.13 -10.48 -8.21
N PHE A 232 -10.91 -10.85 -8.59
CA PHE A 232 -10.28 -10.36 -9.80
C PHE A 232 -11.03 -10.80 -11.05
N ASP A 233 -10.85 -10.04 -12.12
CA ASP A 233 -11.23 -10.49 -13.45
C ASP A 233 -10.44 -11.76 -13.82
N ALA A 234 -11.15 -12.77 -14.34
CA ALA A 234 -10.58 -14.08 -14.61
C ALA A 234 -9.42 -14.05 -15.62
N ALA A 235 -9.37 -13.06 -16.52
CA ALA A 235 -8.27 -12.91 -17.48
C ALA A 235 -6.97 -12.42 -16.82
N THR A 236 -7.03 -11.96 -15.57
CA THR A 236 -5.87 -11.44 -14.83
C THR A 236 -5.23 -12.47 -13.91
N ASP A 237 -5.92 -13.58 -13.61
CA ASP A 237 -5.39 -14.62 -12.74
C ASP A 237 -4.11 -15.24 -13.33
N ARG A 238 -3.10 -15.42 -12.49
CA ARG A 238 -1.79 -15.99 -12.84
C ARG A 238 -1.00 -15.20 -13.89
N ILE A 239 -1.37 -13.94 -14.14
CA ILE A 239 -0.63 -13.03 -15.00
C ILE A 239 0.42 -12.27 -14.20
N VAL A 240 1.59 -12.07 -14.81
CA VAL A 240 2.66 -11.20 -14.31
C VAL A 240 2.74 -9.97 -15.20
N TYR A 241 2.51 -8.80 -14.61
CA TYR A 241 2.61 -7.49 -15.24
C TYR A 241 3.99 -6.90 -14.97
N HIS A 242 4.79 -6.68 -16.01
CA HIS A 242 6.12 -6.08 -15.92
C HIS A 242 6.03 -4.58 -16.19
N LEU A 243 5.93 -3.79 -15.12
CA LEU A 243 5.79 -2.33 -15.18
C LEU A 243 7.10 -1.62 -15.59
N SER A 244 8.23 -2.26 -15.30
CA SER A 244 9.58 -1.90 -15.75
C SER A 244 10.43 -3.16 -15.91
N SER A 245 11.70 -3.02 -16.29
CA SER A 245 12.65 -4.15 -16.36
C SER A 245 12.96 -4.80 -15.01
N ARG A 246 12.62 -4.12 -13.90
CA ARG A 246 12.92 -4.57 -12.53
C ARG A 246 11.71 -4.62 -11.61
N LEU A 247 10.59 -4.01 -11.97
CA LEU A 247 9.35 -3.98 -11.20
C LEU A 247 8.28 -4.84 -11.89
N SER A 248 7.79 -5.83 -11.16
CA SER A 248 6.73 -6.73 -11.64
C SER A 248 5.65 -6.94 -10.58
N VAL A 249 4.40 -7.09 -11.03
CA VAL A 249 3.25 -7.44 -10.21
C VAL A 249 2.63 -8.73 -10.72
N SER A 250 2.69 -9.77 -9.90
CA SER A 250 2.11 -11.09 -10.18
C SER A 250 0.74 -11.17 -9.53
N VAL A 251 -0.28 -11.60 -10.27
CA VAL A 251 -1.65 -11.66 -9.79
C VAL A 251 -2.04 -13.11 -9.51
N TRP A 252 -2.60 -13.36 -8.34
CA TRP A 252 -3.09 -14.68 -7.96
C TRP A 252 -4.44 -14.58 -7.24
N SER A 253 -5.41 -15.34 -7.73
CA SER A 253 -6.79 -15.26 -7.26
C SER A 253 -7.07 -16.28 -6.16
N GLY A 254 -7.49 -15.82 -4.99
CA GLY A 254 -7.89 -16.63 -3.84
C GLY A 254 -7.54 -15.98 -2.51
N LEU A 255 -7.54 -16.81 -1.46
CA LEU A 255 -7.13 -16.42 -0.12
C LEU A 255 -5.63 -16.65 0.10
N TYR A 256 -5.00 -15.85 0.95
CA TYR A 256 -3.55 -15.94 1.16
C TYR A 256 -3.10 -17.29 1.74
N HIS A 257 -3.89 -17.91 2.61
CA HIS A 257 -3.58 -19.24 3.13
C HIS A 257 -3.67 -20.33 2.02
N GLU A 258 -4.53 -20.16 1.03
CA GLU A 258 -4.57 -21.04 -0.15
C GLU A 258 -3.34 -20.81 -1.04
N PHE A 259 -2.96 -19.54 -1.26
CA PHE A 259 -1.77 -19.18 -2.02
C PHE A 259 -0.50 -19.84 -1.46
N LEU A 260 -0.33 -19.82 -0.14
CA LEU A 260 0.81 -20.46 0.54
C LEU A 260 0.91 -21.97 0.24
N HIS A 261 -0.21 -22.67 0.04
CA HIS A 261 -0.21 -24.08 -0.35
C HIS A 261 0.12 -24.31 -1.83
N THR A 262 -0.02 -23.30 -2.69
CA THR A 262 0.30 -23.40 -4.12
C THR A 262 1.75 -23.06 -4.46
N GLN A 263 2.48 -22.42 -3.55
CA GLN A 263 3.89 -22.08 -3.72
C GLN A 263 4.74 -23.36 -3.83
N LYS A 264 5.30 -23.61 -5.02
CA LYS A 264 6.26 -24.71 -5.26
C LYS A 264 7.68 -24.38 -4.76
N SER A 265 7.99 -23.09 -4.67
CA SER A 265 9.28 -22.58 -4.26
C SER A 265 9.30 -22.34 -2.75
N ASN A 266 10.44 -22.61 -2.10
CA ASN A 266 10.69 -22.18 -0.72
C ASN A 266 11.00 -20.67 -0.61
N GLU A 267 10.77 -19.90 -1.68
CA GLU A 267 10.97 -18.45 -1.68
C GLU A 267 9.81 -17.77 -0.93
N LEU A 268 10.06 -17.46 0.34
CA LEU A 268 9.15 -16.66 1.15
C LEU A 268 9.22 -15.17 0.75
N ALA A 269 8.14 -14.44 0.99
CA ALA A 269 8.17 -12.99 0.91
C ALA A 269 9.13 -12.38 1.94
N ASP A 270 9.64 -11.20 1.63
CA ASP A 270 10.38 -10.36 2.57
C ASP A 270 9.41 -9.50 3.41
N LEU A 271 8.22 -9.22 2.88
CA LEU A 271 7.21 -8.37 3.49
C LEU A 271 5.79 -8.76 3.04
N ILE A 272 4.84 -8.73 3.97
CA ILE A 272 3.40 -8.88 3.69
C ILE A 272 2.68 -7.56 4.03
N ILE A 273 1.81 -7.09 3.14
CA ILE A 273 0.98 -5.89 3.33
C ILE A 273 -0.48 -6.22 3.05
N GLY A 274 -1.41 -5.80 3.91
CA GLY A 274 -2.84 -5.78 3.57
C GLY A 274 -3.40 -4.37 3.68
N PHE A 275 -3.79 -3.77 2.56
CA PHE A 275 -4.36 -2.42 2.60
C PHE A 275 -5.81 -2.45 3.04
N ASN A 276 -6.21 -1.45 3.82
CA ASN A 276 -7.58 -1.23 4.28
C ASN A 276 -8.28 -2.52 4.74
N ALA A 277 -7.53 -3.38 5.44
CA ALA A 277 -7.79 -4.80 5.49
C ALA A 277 -9.10 -5.17 6.23
N GLY A 278 -9.56 -4.31 7.14
CA GLY A 278 -10.77 -4.55 7.91
C GLY A 278 -10.71 -5.92 8.59
N LEU A 279 -9.66 -6.18 9.37
CA LEU A 279 -9.35 -7.51 9.90
C LEU A 279 -10.52 -8.15 10.69
N ALA A 280 -11.36 -7.32 11.32
CA ALA A 280 -12.54 -7.76 12.06
C ALA A 280 -13.83 -7.82 11.21
N ALA A 281 -13.82 -7.32 9.98
CA ALA A 281 -14.98 -7.29 9.09
C ALA A 281 -15.18 -8.59 8.30
N TYR A 282 -14.12 -9.39 8.11
CA TYR A 282 -14.18 -10.59 7.28
C TYR A 282 -13.81 -11.87 8.05
N PRO A 283 -14.64 -12.93 7.97
CA PRO A 283 -14.43 -14.17 8.71
C PRO A 283 -13.26 -15.02 8.19
N THR A 284 -12.67 -14.64 7.05
CA THR A 284 -11.52 -15.33 6.45
C THR A 284 -10.18 -14.89 7.04
N TRP A 285 -10.13 -13.76 7.75
CA TRP A 285 -8.89 -13.24 8.33
C TRP A 285 -8.26 -14.14 9.40
N PRO A 286 -9.02 -14.77 10.33
CA PRO A 286 -8.43 -15.62 11.35
C PRO A 286 -7.49 -16.70 10.81
N LEU A 287 -7.95 -17.49 9.83
CA LEU A 287 -7.13 -18.54 9.21
C LEU A 287 -5.91 -17.94 8.48
N THR A 288 -6.13 -16.86 7.73
CA THR A 288 -5.05 -16.14 7.03
C THR A 288 -3.99 -15.61 8.01
N LEU A 289 -4.38 -15.04 9.15
CA LEU A 289 -3.47 -14.51 10.15
C LEU A 289 -2.65 -15.63 10.82
N SER A 290 -3.27 -16.77 11.10
CA SER A 290 -2.55 -17.97 11.59
C SER A 290 -1.51 -18.44 10.58
N SER A 291 -1.86 -18.55 9.30
CA SER A 291 -0.92 -18.94 8.24
C SER A 291 0.20 -17.91 8.02
N ILE A 292 -0.11 -16.60 8.06
CA ILE A 292 0.90 -15.54 8.01
C ILE A 292 1.86 -15.71 9.19
N ALA A 293 1.33 -15.95 10.39
CA ALA A 293 2.16 -16.12 11.57
C ALA A 293 3.13 -17.29 11.38
N GLU A 294 2.70 -18.42 10.82
CA GLU A 294 3.56 -19.57 10.48
C GLU A 294 4.75 -19.20 9.57
N THR A 295 4.59 -18.25 8.64
CA THR A 295 5.70 -17.82 7.77
C THR A 295 6.82 -17.08 8.51
N GLY A 296 6.53 -16.40 9.62
CA GLY A 296 7.48 -15.54 10.31
C GLY A 296 7.87 -14.26 9.53
N VAL A 297 7.24 -13.99 8.39
CA VAL A 297 7.50 -12.81 7.57
C VAL A 297 6.91 -11.55 8.24
N PRO A 298 7.63 -10.41 8.25
CA PRO A 298 7.06 -9.14 8.72
C PRO A 298 5.77 -8.79 7.98
N VAL A 299 4.74 -8.42 8.74
CA VAL A 299 3.43 -8.06 8.19
C VAL A 299 2.96 -6.71 8.68
N PHE A 300 2.38 -5.93 7.76
CA PHE A 300 1.71 -4.68 8.07
C PHE A 300 0.33 -4.66 7.44
N PHE A 301 -0.60 -4.01 8.13
CA PHE A 301 -1.92 -3.72 7.61
C PHE A 301 -2.18 -2.23 7.68
N THR A 302 -3.09 -1.77 6.84
CA THR A 302 -3.68 -0.44 7.03
C THR A 302 -5.17 -0.53 7.27
N ASP A 303 -5.72 0.49 7.93
CA ASP A 303 -7.16 0.63 8.11
C ASP A 303 -7.59 2.11 8.06
N SER A 304 -8.89 2.31 7.93
CA SER A 304 -9.47 3.63 7.67
C SER A 304 -9.62 4.51 8.91
N CYS A 305 -9.62 3.90 10.10
CA CYS A 305 -9.72 4.60 11.36
C CYS A 305 -9.05 3.83 12.50
N LEU A 306 -8.82 4.55 13.61
CA LEU A 306 -8.18 4.00 14.81
C LEU A 306 -9.01 2.86 15.42
N TYR A 307 -10.34 2.99 15.40
CA TYR A 307 -11.26 1.97 15.91
C TYR A 307 -11.11 0.62 15.17
N SER A 308 -11.10 0.64 13.83
CA SER A 308 -10.91 -0.57 13.03
C SER A 308 -9.54 -1.20 13.24
N SER A 309 -8.50 -0.36 13.40
CA SER A 309 -7.14 -0.84 13.69
C SER A 309 -7.07 -1.58 15.03
N LEU A 310 -7.70 -1.05 16.08
CA LEU A 310 -7.79 -1.71 17.40
C LEU A 310 -8.55 -3.03 17.34
N TRP A 311 -9.64 -3.09 16.57
CA TRP A 311 -10.32 -4.35 16.31
C TRP A 311 -9.44 -5.35 15.58
N GLY A 312 -8.54 -4.90 14.70
CA GLY A 312 -7.52 -5.76 14.10
C GLY A 312 -6.58 -6.38 15.13
N PHE A 313 -6.15 -5.61 16.14
CA PHE A 313 -5.39 -6.15 17.28
C PHE A 313 -6.22 -7.09 18.15
N GLN A 314 -7.52 -6.83 18.32
CA GLN A 314 -8.41 -7.74 19.04
C GLN A 314 -8.52 -9.09 18.33
N VAL A 315 -8.63 -9.10 17.00
CA VAL A 315 -8.65 -10.33 16.21
C VAL A 315 -7.33 -11.09 16.38
N SER A 316 -6.17 -10.44 16.21
CA SER A 316 -4.88 -11.13 16.38
C SER A 316 -4.64 -11.61 17.82
N SER A 317 -5.07 -10.85 18.82
CA SER A 317 -5.01 -11.23 20.24
C SER A 317 -5.88 -12.46 20.53
N SER A 318 -7.09 -12.54 19.95
CA SER A 318 -7.97 -13.71 20.09
C SER A 318 -7.37 -15.01 19.54
N LEU A 319 -6.40 -14.89 18.63
CA LEU A 319 -5.64 -16.00 18.04
C LEU A 319 -4.32 -16.28 18.77
N GLY A 320 -4.01 -15.54 19.83
CA GLY A 320 -2.74 -15.63 20.56
C GLY A 320 -1.53 -15.08 19.79
N LEU A 321 -1.77 -14.29 18.74
CA LEU A 321 -0.73 -13.72 17.87
C LEU A 321 -0.43 -12.25 18.18
N GLY A 322 -1.41 -11.55 18.74
CA GLY A 322 -1.36 -10.12 19.05
C GLY A 322 -1.05 -9.80 20.52
N PRO A 323 -1.16 -8.52 20.91
CA PRO A 323 -0.92 -8.08 22.28
C PRO A 323 -1.96 -8.67 23.24
N SER A 324 -1.53 -9.03 24.45
CA SER A 324 -2.44 -9.57 25.49
C SER A 324 -3.48 -8.56 25.98
N LYS A 325 -3.22 -7.26 25.81
CA LYS A 325 -4.14 -6.17 26.15
C LYS A 325 -4.22 -5.17 24.99
N PRO A 326 -5.05 -5.42 23.96
CA PRO A 326 -5.18 -4.53 22.81
C PRO A 326 -5.59 -3.10 23.20
N ASP A 327 -6.41 -2.95 24.24
CA ASP A 327 -6.84 -1.62 24.74
C ASP A 327 -5.68 -0.76 25.26
N ALA A 328 -4.57 -1.38 25.68
CA ALA A 328 -3.39 -0.65 26.16
C ALA A 328 -2.69 0.13 25.04
N ILE A 329 -2.89 -0.25 23.76
CA ILE A 329 -2.27 0.41 22.61
C ILE A 329 -2.68 1.89 22.48
N LEU A 330 -3.88 2.24 22.96
CA LEU A 330 -4.33 3.65 23.00
C LEU A 330 -3.58 4.49 24.06
N TYR A 331 -3.04 3.82 25.08
CA TYR A 331 -2.39 4.45 26.23
C TYR A 331 -0.86 4.37 26.19
N ASP A 332 -0.29 3.48 25.37
CA ASP A 332 1.14 3.47 25.00
C ASP A 332 1.41 4.68 24.08
N ASP A 333 1.47 5.83 24.74
CA ASP A 333 1.82 7.18 24.35
C ASP A 333 2.00 7.50 22.85
N TYR A 334 1.11 8.36 22.35
CA TYR A 334 1.33 9.20 21.17
C TYR A 334 2.25 10.37 21.51
N ASP A 335 3.40 10.09 22.10
CA ASP A 335 4.45 11.09 22.30
C ASP A 335 5.19 11.27 20.97
N GLN A 336 4.82 12.31 20.22
CA GLN A 336 5.50 12.70 18.98
C GLN A 336 6.99 12.99 19.19
N THR A 337 7.46 13.11 20.44
CA THR A 337 8.85 13.48 20.75
C THR A 337 9.78 12.29 20.99
N ASN A 338 9.23 11.07 21.19
CA ASN A 338 10.02 9.88 21.51
C ASN A 338 9.91 8.81 20.42
N ASP A 339 10.84 8.81 19.47
CA ASP A 339 11.05 7.76 18.44
C ASP A 339 11.32 6.34 19.02
N SER A 340 11.44 6.20 20.36
CA SER A 340 11.79 4.95 21.03
C SER A 340 10.59 4.11 21.48
N ASN A 341 9.38 4.67 21.55
CA ASN A 341 8.19 3.88 21.81
C ASN A 341 7.79 3.15 20.52
N GLN A 342 8.06 1.85 20.47
CA GLN A 342 7.61 0.93 19.42
C GLN A 342 6.09 0.78 19.46
N SER A 343 5.34 1.85 19.18
CA SER A 343 3.90 1.71 18.95
C SER A 343 3.73 0.80 17.75
N CYS A 344 2.90 -0.24 17.85
CA CYS A 344 2.62 -1.13 16.72
C CYS A 344 1.61 -0.50 15.74
N LEU A 345 1.23 0.75 15.95
CA LEU A 345 0.16 1.49 15.29
C LEU A 345 0.60 2.94 15.07
N PHE A 346 0.49 3.41 13.83
CA PHE A 346 1.00 4.70 13.40
C PHE A 346 0.00 5.40 12.48
N LEU A 347 -0.01 6.74 12.54
CA LEU A 347 -0.66 7.54 11.51
C LEU A 347 0.15 7.44 10.21
N ASN A 348 -0.51 7.11 9.11
CA ASN A 348 0.13 7.10 7.80
C ASN A 348 0.25 8.54 7.27
N PRO A 349 1.47 9.04 7.00
CA PRO A 349 1.64 10.35 6.41
C PRO A 349 1.15 10.41 4.95
N PHE A 350 1.12 9.27 4.25
CA PHE A 350 0.65 9.13 2.88
C PHE A 350 -0.79 8.61 2.78
N ARG A 351 -1.62 8.81 3.81
CA ARG A 351 -3.05 8.45 3.75
C ARG A 351 -3.79 9.24 2.68
N SER A 352 -4.93 8.69 2.23
CA SER A 352 -5.81 9.38 1.29
C SER A 352 -6.34 10.67 1.91
N PRO A 353 -6.32 11.80 1.18
CA PRO A 353 -6.86 13.07 1.65
C PRO A 353 -8.39 13.17 1.56
N ILE A 354 -9.08 12.09 1.19
CA ILE A 354 -10.53 12.07 1.01
C ILE A 354 -11.20 11.38 2.20
N ARG A 355 -12.12 12.10 2.85
CA ARG A 355 -12.97 11.54 3.89
C ARG A 355 -13.94 10.52 3.28
N ILE A 356 -14.00 9.34 3.86
CA ILE A 356 -14.96 8.29 3.52
C ILE A 356 -16.25 8.57 4.28
N GLU A 357 -17.37 8.61 3.55
CA GLU A 357 -18.70 8.73 4.14
C GLU A 357 -19.07 7.41 4.82
N ALA A 358 -19.22 7.43 6.15
CA ALA A 358 -19.60 6.27 6.94
C ALA A 358 -20.90 6.58 7.71
N PRO A 359 -22.04 5.94 7.35
CA PRO A 359 -23.30 6.21 8.02
C PRO A 359 -23.25 5.75 9.48
N GLY A 360 -23.71 6.61 10.40
CA GLY A 360 -23.91 6.25 11.81
C GLY A 360 -22.71 6.44 12.74
N VAL A 361 -21.55 6.88 12.24
CA VAL A 361 -20.39 7.24 13.08
C VAL A 361 -20.03 8.71 12.90
N ARG A 362 -19.57 9.36 13.98
CA ARG A 362 -19.19 10.79 13.95
C ARG A 362 -17.71 11.04 13.66
N TRP A 363 -16.84 10.04 13.85
CA TRP A 363 -15.40 10.17 13.59
C TRP A 363 -15.07 9.92 12.13
N SER A 364 -14.07 10.64 11.64
CA SER A 364 -13.62 10.59 10.24
C SER A 364 -12.90 9.30 9.87
N TRP A 365 -13.16 8.80 8.65
CA TRP A 365 -12.49 7.64 8.04
C TRP A 365 -11.73 8.12 6.80
N PHE A 366 -10.52 7.61 6.58
CA PHE A 366 -9.70 7.91 5.40
C PHE A 366 -9.04 6.64 4.88
N SER A 367 -8.93 6.43 3.56
CA SER A 367 -8.22 5.25 3.05
C SER A 367 -6.76 5.27 3.50
N ASN A 368 -6.21 4.10 3.88
CA ASN A 368 -4.87 3.96 4.46
C ASN A 368 -4.56 4.93 5.61
N ALA A 369 -5.52 5.29 6.47
CA ALA A 369 -5.28 6.27 7.55
C ALA A 369 -4.20 5.84 8.54
N PHE A 370 -4.24 4.58 8.96
CA PHE A 370 -3.33 4.03 9.96
C PHE A 370 -2.56 2.85 9.39
N ILE A 371 -1.30 2.71 9.79
CA ILE A 371 -0.46 1.53 9.53
C ILE A 371 -0.24 0.82 10.85
N PHE A 372 -0.38 -0.50 10.86
CA PHE A 372 -0.12 -1.29 12.07
C PHE A 372 0.40 -2.68 11.75
N SER A 373 1.15 -3.25 12.70
CA SER A 373 1.54 -4.65 12.67
C SER A 373 0.82 -5.36 13.82
N PRO A 374 -0.14 -6.27 13.54
CA PRO A 374 -1.01 -6.83 14.57
C PRO A 374 -0.32 -7.89 15.44
N PHE A 375 0.94 -8.23 15.15
CA PHE A 375 1.75 -9.17 15.91
C PHE A 375 2.68 -8.42 16.87
N TYR A 376 2.96 -8.98 18.05
CA TYR A 376 3.82 -8.31 19.03
C TYR A 376 5.31 -8.63 18.80
N PRO A 377 6.20 -7.66 18.53
CA PRO A 377 7.59 -7.94 18.17
C PRO A 377 8.43 -8.56 19.30
N VAL A 378 8.16 -8.26 20.58
CA VAL A 378 9.09 -8.62 21.67
C VAL A 378 9.08 -10.13 22.01
N ASP A 379 7.93 -10.79 21.88
CA ASP A 379 7.78 -12.23 22.15
C ASP A 379 7.83 -13.09 20.87
N TYR A 380 7.46 -12.51 19.72
CA TYR A 380 7.32 -13.23 18.44
C TYR A 380 8.66 -13.75 17.91
N LEU A 381 9.79 -13.11 18.28
CA LEU A 381 11.12 -13.59 17.94
C LEU A 381 11.77 -14.48 19.01
N GLN A 382 11.39 -14.38 20.29
CA GLN A 382 11.99 -15.20 21.33
C GLN A 382 11.37 -16.61 21.42
N LYS A 383 10.09 -16.78 21.07
CA LYS A 383 9.40 -18.09 21.21
C LYS A 383 9.53 -19.05 20.03
N ARG A 384 10.17 -18.67 18.92
CA ARG A 384 10.33 -19.56 17.73
C ARG A 384 11.71 -20.15 17.50
N SER A 385 12.62 -19.99 18.46
CA SER A 385 13.89 -20.72 18.46
C SER A 385 13.71 -22.25 18.47
N ASP A 386 12.52 -22.77 18.79
CA ASP A 386 12.23 -24.21 18.78
C ASP A 386 11.43 -24.71 17.56
N LEU A 387 11.04 -23.88 16.59
CA LEU A 387 10.29 -24.35 15.41
C LEU A 387 11.12 -25.36 14.55
N PRO A 388 12.42 -25.12 14.28
CA PRO A 388 13.25 -26.13 13.62
C PRO A 388 13.42 -27.41 14.46
N LEU A 389 13.43 -27.29 15.80
CA LEU A 389 13.50 -28.42 16.72
C LEU A 389 12.21 -29.24 16.76
N ARG A 390 11.03 -28.58 16.63
CA ARG A 390 9.72 -29.25 16.53
C ARG A 390 9.50 -29.90 15.18
N MET A 391 9.98 -29.29 14.09
CA MET A 391 9.94 -29.93 12.78
C MET A 391 10.90 -31.12 12.70
N ALA A 392 12.05 -31.06 13.37
CA ALA A 392 12.97 -32.19 13.48
C ALA A 392 12.47 -33.32 14.40
N SER A 393 11.50 -33.06 15.30
CA SER A 393 10.91 -34.08 16.17
C SER A 393 9.62 -34.72 15.61
N MET A 394 9.11 -34.22 14.48
CA MET A 394 8.05 -34.88 13.73
C MET A 394 8.64 -36.05 12.92
N ASN A 395 8.90 -37.16 13.61
CA ASN A 395 8.99 -38.47 12.97
C ASN A 395 7.57 -38.94 12.65
N VAL A 396 7.19 -38.90 11.36
CA VAL A 396 6.11 -39.73 10.80
C VAL A 396 6.66 -40.44 9.57
#